data_AF-A0A9N7KYJ6-F1
#
_entry.id   AF-A0A9N7KYJ6-F1
#
_cell.length_a   1.000
_cell.length_b   1.000
_cell.length_c   1.000
_cell.angle_alpha   90.00
_cell.angle_beta   90.00
_cell.angle_gamma   90.00
#
_symmetry.space_group_name_H-M   'P 1'
#
loop_
_entity.id
_entity.type
_entity.pdbx_description
1 polymer ?
#
loop_
_entity_poly.entity_id
_entity_poly.type
_entity_poly.pdbx_seq_one_letter_code
_entity_poly.pdbx_strand_id
1 'polypeptide(L)'
;MREYVESTGGRLTLHFLPGYAPDLSPDELVWSHIKRTGVARNPLRAGEKLEIRVEQQLRGLQRKRSLVRSFFDVPSVAYIWDC
;
A
#
# COMPACT_ATOMS: atom_id res chain seq x y z
N MET A 1 11.20 0.12 21.55
CA MET A 1 10.82 -0.35 20.19
C MET A 1 11.20 -1.81 19.98
N ARG A 2 12.46 -2.22 20.17
CA ARG A 2 12.86 -3.64 20.11
C ARG A 2 12.11 -4.53 21.11
N GLU A 3 12.02 -4.12 22.37
CA GLU A 3 11.24 -4.86 23.40
C GLU A 3 9.77 -5.09 23.03
N TYR A 4 9.15 -4.15 22.30
CA TYR A 4 7.77 -4.30 21.84
C TYR A 4 7.66 -5.30 20.68
N VAL A 5 8.63 -5.29 19.76
CA VAL A 5 8.70 -6.26 18.66
C VAL A 5 8.95 -7.66 19.21
N GLU A 6 9.87 -7.79 20.16
CA GLU A 6 10.18 -9.06 20.85
C GLU A 6 8.97 -9.59 21.63
N SER A 7 8.22 -8.73 22.31
CA SER A 7 7.00 -9.13 23.04
C SER A 7 5.86 -9.61 22.13
N THR A 8 5.91 -9.33 20.82
CA THR A 8 4.93 -9.87 19.85
C THR A 8 5.16 -11.35 19.51
N GLY A 9 6.31 -11.92 19.89
CA GLY A 9 6.66 -13.31 19.60
C GLY A 9 6.80 -13.60 18.10
N GLY A 10 7.35 -12.66 17.34
CA GLY A 10 7.57 -12.80 15.89
C GLY A 10 6.35 -12.47 15.02
N ARG A 11 5.23 -12.04 15.61
CA ARG A 11 4.05 -11.57 14.85
C ARG A 11 4.23 -10.18 14.22
N LEU A 12 5.23 -9.43 14.67
CA LEU A 12 5.68 -8.18 14.08
C LEU A 12 7.15 -8.36 13.69
N THR A 13 7.45 -8.22 12.40
CA THR A 13 8.81 -8.22 11.86
C THR A 13 9.18 -6.82 11.39
N LEU A 14 10.45 -6.45 11.56
CA LEU A 14 10.99 -5.19 11.06
C LEU A 14 11.97 -5.49 9.93
N HIS A 15 11.65 -5.01 8.73
CA HIS A 15 12.52 -5.11 7.57
C HIS A 15 13.18 -3.75 7.33
N PHE A 16 14.50 -3.74 7.21
CA PHE A 16 15.24 -2.51 6.93
C PHE A 16 15.19 -2.21 5.44
N LEU A 17 14.68 -1.03 5.07
CA LEU A 17 14.71 -0.54 3.70
C LEU A 17 15.85 0.48 3.55
N PRO A 18 16.69 0.39 2.49
CA PRO A 18 17.68 1.42 2.20
C PRO A 18 16.99 2.77 1.96
N GLY A 19 17.65 3.86 2.34
CA GLY A 19 17.12 5.21 2.17
C GLY A 19 16.80 5.53 0.70
N TYR A 20 15.61 6.10 0.46
CA TYR A 20 15.09 6.50 -0.86
C TYR A 20 14.78 5.35 -1.83
N ALA A 21 14.01 4.37 -1.37
CA ALA A 21 13.54 3.26 -2.20
C ALA A 21 12.01 3.20 -2.29
N PRO A 22 11.36 4.17 -2.97
CA PRO A 22 9.89 4.20 -3.13
C PRO A 22 9.35 2.97 -3.88
N ASP A 23 10.17 2.27 -4.67
CA ASP A 23 9.79 1.05 -5.38
C ASP A 23 9.76 -0.21 -4.50
N LEU A 24 10.16 -0.09 -3.22
CA LEU A 24 10.23 -1.20 -2.26
C LEU A 24 9.04 -1.26 -1.31
N SER A 25 8.07 -0.34 -1.38
CA SER A 25 6.90 -0.38 -0.48
C SER A 25 5.64 -0.82 -1.24
N PRO A 26 4.90 -1.86 -0.76
CA PRO A 26 3.68 -2.31 -1.43
C PRO A 26 2.58 -1.23 -1.42
N ASP A 27 2.66 -0.28 -0.50
CA ASP A 27 1.81 0.92 -0.45
C ASP A 27 2.06 1.88 -1.63
N GLU A 28 3.28 2.04 -2.12
CA GLU A 28 3.51 2.87 -3.32
C GLU A 28 2.86 2.23 -4.56
N LEU A 29 2.81 0.90 -4.64
CA LEU A 29 2.09 0.19 -5.70
C LEU A 29 0.58 0.44 -5.63
N VAL A 30 0.01 0.46 -4.42
CA VAL A 30 -1.38 0.84 -4.17
C VAL A 30 -1.63 2.29 -4.59
N TRP A 31 -0.74 3.22 -4.22
CA TRP A 31 -0.85 4.63 -4.58
C TRP A 31 -0.73 4.85 -6.09
N SER A 32 0.22 4.19 -6.74
CA SER A 32 0.39 4.20 -8.20
C SER A 32 -0.88 3.72 -8.90
N HIS A 33 -1.50 2.64 -8.40
CA HIS A 33 -2.77 2.14 -8.92
C HIS A 33 -3.92 3.15 -8.75
N ILE A 34 -4.08 3.75 -7.57
CA ILE A 34 -5.14 4.72 -7.28
C ILE A 34 -4.98 5.99 -8.11
N LYS A 35 -3.75 6.52 -8.22
CA LYS A 35 -3.43 7.68 -9.07
C LYS A 35 -3.84 7.42 -10.52
N ARG A 36 -3.50 6.23 -11.08
CA ARG A 36 -3.78 5.86 -12.48
C ARG A 36 -5.26 5.58 -12.77
N THR A 37 -5.97 4.96 -11.83
CA THR A 37 -7.37 4.52 -12.01
C THR A 37 -8.41 5.51 -11.50
N GLY A 38 -7.97 6.49 -10.70
CA GLY A 38 -8.82 7.44 -9.99
C GLY A 38 -8.72 8.87 -10.47
N VAL A 39 -8.19 9.70 -9.57
CA VAL A 39 -8.23 11.16 -9.62
C VAL A 39 -7.64 11.73 -10.92
N ALA A 40 -6.63 11.07 -11.50
CA ALA A 40 -6.03 11.52 -12.77
C ALA A 40 -6.98 11.37 -13.98
N ARG A 41 -7.97 10.49 -13.92
CA ARG A 41 -8.93 10.22 -15.00
C ARG A 41 -10.34 10.77 -14.73
N ASN A 42 -10.60 11.24 -13.51
CA ASN A 42 -11.90 11.80 -13.13
C ASN A 42 -11.70 12.96 -12.14
N PRO A 43 -11.55 14.20 -12.65
CA PRO A 43 -11.36 15.37 -11.80
C PRO A 43 -12.53 15.54 -10.84
N LEU A 44 -12.26 16.13 -9.68
CA LEU A 44 -13.29 16.40 -8.67
C LEU A 44 -14.33 17.37 -9.23
N ARG A 45 -15.60 17.08 -8.98
CA ARG A 45 -16.68 18.03 -9.25
C ARG A 45 -16.69 19.13 -8.20
N ALA A 46 -17.29 20.27 -8.52
CA ALA A 46 -17.45 21.35 -7.55
C ALA A 46 -18.14 20.85 -6.28
N GLY A 47 -17.54 21.12 -5.11
CA GLY A 47 -18.04 20.67 -3.82
C GLY A 47 -17.61 19.25 -3.40
N GLU A 48 -16.97 18.47 -4.28
CA GLU A 48 -16.40 17.18 -3.89
C GLU A 48 -15.04 17.34 -3.20
N LYS A 49 -14.84 16.58 -2.12
CA LYS A 49 -13.56 16.53 -1.40
C LYS A 49 -12.69 15.38 -1.89
N LEU A 50 -11.40 15.65 -2.06
CA LEU A 50 -10.41 14.65 -2.47
C LEU A 50 -10.35 13.47 -1.48
N GLU A 51 -10.40 13.75 -0.18
CA GLU A 51 -10.36 12.75 0.89
C GLU A 51 -11.44 11.67 0.70
N ILE A 52 -12.69 12.08 0.50
CA ILE A 52 -13.85 11.19 0.33
C ILE A 52 -13.66 10.32 -0.92
N ARG A 53 -13.16 10.91 -2.02
CA ARG A 53 -12.90 10.16 -3.26
C ARG A 53 -11.82 9.10 -3.04
N VAL A 54 -10.70 9.47 -2.44
CA VAL A 54 -9.58 8.55 -2.16
C VAL A 54 -10.05 7.41 -1.26
N GLU A 55 -10.82 7.71 -0.21
CA GLU A 55 -11.40 6.68 0.66
C GLU A 55 -12.33 5.71 -0.09
N GLN A 56 -13.22 6.22 -0.94
CA GLN A 56 -14.11 5.38 -1.74
C GLN A 56 -13.32 4.45 -2.67
N GLN A 57 -12.24 4.94 -3.27
CA GLN A 57 -11.36 4.15 -4.11
C GLN A 57 -10.61 3.07 -3.32
N LEU A 58 -10.07 3.42 -2.15
CA LEU A 58 -9.43 2.46 -1.23
C LEU A 58 -10.40 1.36 -0.79
N ARG A 59 -11.63 1.72 -0.42
CA ARG A 59 -12.71 0.74 -0.09
C ARG A 59 -13.10 -0.13 -1.28
N GLY A 60 -13.05 0.42 -2.50
CA GLY A 60 -13.21 -0.36 -3.74
C GLY A 60 -12.08 -1.36 -3.95
N LEU A 61 -10.84 -0.92 -3.73
CA LEU A 61 -9.63 -1.73 -3.86
C LEU A 61 -9.60 -2.87 -2.83
N GLN A 62 -9.97 -2.58 -1.58
CA GLN A 62 -10.06 -3.57 -0.48
C GLN A 62 -10.95 -4.77 -0.84
N ARG A 63 -12.02 -4.55 -1.62
CA ARG A 63 -12.92 -5.62 -2.09
C ARG A 63 -12.31 -6.49 -3.19
N LYS A 64 -11.27 -6.02 -3.87
CA LYS A 64 -10.55 -6.74 -4.94
C LYS A 64 -9.35 -7.49 -4.37
N ARG A 65 -9.61 -8.57 -3.63
CA ARG A 65 -8.58 -9.36 -2.94
C ARG A 65 -7.44 -9.84 -3.86
N SER A 66 -7.76 -10.26 -5.10
CA SER A 66 -6.74 -10.70 -6.06
C SER A 66 -5.78 -9.57 -6.44
N LEU A 67 -6.30 -8.37 -6.68
CA LEU A 67 -5.51 -7.19 -6.98
C LEU A 67 -4.66 -6.76 -5.79
N VAL A 68 -5.23 -6.77 -4.57
CA VAL A 68 -4.48 -6.48 -3.35
C VAL A 68 -3.30 -7.45 -3.19
N ARG A 69 -3.52 -8.75 -3.41
CA ARG A 69 -2.45 -9.76 -3.34
C ARG A 69 -1.36 -9.52 -4.39
N SER A 70 -1.73 -9.12 -5.60
CA SER A 70 -0.75 -8.88 -6.67
C SER A 70 0.26 -7.77 -6.34
N PHE A 71 -0.06 -6.85 -5.41
CA PHE A 71 0.92 -5.86 -4.94
C PHE A 71 2.04 -6.48 -4.09
N PHE A 72 1.84 -7.67 -3.52
CA PHE A 72 2.83 -8.40 -2.73
C PHE A 72 3.60 -9.45 -3.54
N ASP A 73 3.23 -9.65 -4.82
CA ASP A 73 3.82 -10.64 -5.71
C ASP A 73 4.88 -10.04 -6.65
N VAL A 74 5.26 -8.77 -6.47
CA VAL A 74 6.30 -8.13 -7.30
C VAL A 74 7.70 -8.37 -6.73
N PRO A 75 8.74 -8.56 -7.58
CA PRO A 75 10.09 -8.87 -7.10
C PRO A 75 10.68 -7.83 -6.13
N SER A 76 10.29 -6.55 -6.26
CA SER A 76 10.79 -5.47 -5.41
C SER A 76 10.28 -5.53 -3.97
N VAL A 77 9.21 -6.28 -3.69
CA VAL A 77 8.67 -6.47 -2.32
C VAL A 77 8.83 -7.89 -1.81
N ALA A 78 9.65 -8.71 -2.48
CA ALA A 78 9.87 -10.11 -2.11
C ALA A 78 10.38 -10.30 -0.68
N TYR A 79 11.06 -9.29 -0.11
CA TYR A 79 11.56 -9.28 1.27
C TYR A 79 10.46 -9.51 2.33
N ILE A 80 9.18 -9.30 1.98
CA ILE A 80 8.04 -9.59 2.85
C ILE A 80 7.90 -11.11 3.10
N TRP A 81 8.40 -11.92 2.18
CA TRP A 81 8.37 -13.39 2.24
C TRP A 81 9.71 -14.01 2.67
N ASP A 82 10.77 -13.21 2.79
CA ASP A 82 12.08 -13.66 3.27
C ASP A 82 11.99 -13.86 4.80
N CYS A 83 11.61 -15.07 5.22
CA CYS A 83 11.60 -15.56 6.60
C CYS A 83 12.44 -16.82 6.71
#